data_AF-A0ABD3VR32-F1
#
_entry.id   AF-A0ABD3VR32-F1
#
_cell.length_a   1.000
_cell.length_b   1.000
_cell.length_c   1.000
_cell.angle_alpha   90.00
_cell.angle_beta   90.00
_cell.angle_gamma   90.00
#
_symmetry.space_group_name_H-M   'P 1'
#
loop_
_entity.id
_entity.type
_entity.pdbx_description
1 polymer ?
#
loop_
_entity_poly.entity_id
_entity_poly.type
_entity_poly.pdbx_seq_one_letter_code
_entity_poly.pdbx_strand_id
1 'polypeptide(L)'
;MAEERKRKIDDECRQFQEEWSLKYFFIKSCEKALSAICNETVAVMKEYNLRRHHQRKHQEKYVQLEGKVRSENFSKLQNQLISQRTLFSKFSNENEFLTKASYKVAYVLAKSGKPFTDGEVVKECLLLLQT
;
A
#
# COMPACT_ATOMS: atom_id res chain seq x y z
N MET A 1 -31.33 25.92 25.36
CA MET A 1 -30.89 24.51 25.25
C MET A 1 -29.59 24.52 24.47
N ALA A 2 -28.48 24.10 25.07
CA ALA A 2 -27.20 24.06 24.37
C ALA A 2 -27.23 22.89 23.38
N GLU A 3 -27.00 23.14 22.10
CA GLU A 3 -26.84 22.08 21.10
C GLU A 3 -25.67 21.17 21.52
N GLU A 4 -25.95 19.90 21.75
CA GLU A 4 -24.92 18.88 21.91
C GLU A 4 -24.08 18.86 20.63
N ARG A 5 -22.83 19.34 20.72
CA ARG A 5 -21.89 19.27 19.60
C ARG A 5 -21.74 17.81 19.19
N LYS A 6 -22.20 17.47 17.99
CA LYS A 6 -22.00 16.15 17.41
C LYS A 6 -20.49 15.89 17.30
N ARG A 7 -20.01 14.88 18.02
CA ARG A 7 -18.60 14.46 18.03
C ARG A 7 -18.15 14.17 16.59
N LYS A 8 -17.07 14.83 16.13
CA LYS A 8 -16.44 14.52 14.84
C LYS A 8 -15.39 13.43 15.04
N ILE A 9 -15.21 12.60 14.02
CA ILE A 9 -14.25 11.48 14.06
C ILE A 9 -12.82 12.00 14.18
N ASP A 10 -12.51 13.13 13.55
CA ASP A 10 -11.18 13.75 13.54
C ASP A 10 -10.77 14.29 14.92
N ASP A 11 -11.74 14.70 15.75
CA ASP A 11 -11.50 15.19 17.11
C ASP A 11 -11.07 14.06 18.08
N GLU A 12 -11.30 12.80 17.70
CA GLU A 12 -11.09 11.66 18.59
C GLU A 12 -9.65 11.08 18.54
N CYS A 13 -8.80 11.55 17.61
CA CYS A 13 -7.39 11.14 17.41
C CYS A 13 -7.12 9.64 17.65
N ARG A 14 -8.05 8.77 17.25
CA ARG A 14 -8.01 7.36 17.65
C ARG A 14 -6.87 6.64 16.93
N GLN A 15 -5.98 6.03 17.69
CA GLN A 15 -4.84 5.30 17.16
C GLN A 15 -5.15 3.80 17.05
N PHE A 16 -4.47 3.16 16.10
CA PHE A 16 -4.47 1.71 15.96
C PHE A 16 -3.84 1.07 17.20
N GLN A 17 -4.51 0.06 17.78
CA GLN A 17 -3.96 -0.72 18.90
C GLN A 17 -3.36 -2.03 18.38
N GLU A 18 -2.14 -2.35 18.80
CA GLU A 18 -1.42 -3.54 18.34
C GLU A 18 -2.16 -4.85 18.66
N GLU A 19 -2.91 -4.88 19.76
CA GLU A 19 -3.74 -6.03 20.15
C GLU A 19 -4.77 -6.43 19.08
N TRP A 20 -5.22 -5.48 18.25
CA TRP A 20 -6.17 -5.75 17.15
C TRP A 20 -5.54 -6.59 16.04
N SER A 21 -4.22 -6.62 15.97
CA SER A 21 -3.49 -7.41 14.98
C SER A 21 -3.73 -8.89 15.18
N LEU A 22 -3.48 -9.39 16.39
CA LEU A 22 -3.75 -10.80 16.70
C LEU A 22 -5.24 -11.05 16.93
N LYS A 23 -5.99 -10.12 17.56
CA LYS A 23 -7.43 -10.33 17.81
C LYS A 23 -8.25 -10.41 16.53
N TYR A 24 -7.99 -9.55 15.54
CA TYR A 24 -8.85 -9.40 14.36
C TYR A 24 -8.13 -9.55 13.02
N PHE A 25 -6.83 -9.86 13.01
CA PHE A 25 -5.99 -9.95 11.80
C PHE A 25 -5.88 -8.61 11.05
N PHE A 26 -5.67 -7.51 11.75
CA PHE A 26 -5.49 -6.19 11.12
C PHE A 26 -4.06 -5.66 11.26
N ILE A 27 -3.61 -4.86 10.30
CA ILE A 27 -2.38 -4.07 10.41
C ILE A 27 -2.67 -2.60 10.15
N LYS A 28 -1.87 -1.72 10.76
CA LYS A 28 -1.91 -0.29 10.45
C LYS A 28 -1.37 -0.05 9.04
N SER A 29 -2.13 0.68 8.23
CA SER A 29 -1.74 1.08 6.88
C SER A 29 -2.07 2.56 6.69
N CYS A 30 -1.07 3.41 6.88
CA CYS A 30 -1.24 4.87 6.97
C CYS A 30 -2.26 5.22 8.08
N GLU A 31 -3.36 5.89 7.72
CA GLU A 31 -4.44 6.30 8.61
C GLU A 31 -5.60 5.30 8.66
N LYS A 32 -5.44 4.13 8.02
CA LYS A 32 -6.47 3.10 7.92
C LYS A 32 -5.99 1.79 8.51
N ALA A 33 -6.93 0.91 8.84
CA ALA A 33 -6.62 -0.46 9.21
C ALA A 33 -6.81 -1.37 7.99
N LEU A 34 -5.83 -2.22 7.66
CA LEU A 34 -5.89 -3.19 6.57
C LEU A 34 -6.09 -4.59 7.14
N SER A 35 -7.07 -5.33 6.64
CA SER A 35 -7.25 -6.74 6.98
C SER A 35 -6.13 -7.57 6.33
N ALA A 36 -5.41 -8.37 7.12
CA ALA A 36 -4.39 -9.28 6.63
C ALA A 36 -4.97 -10.51 5.90
N ILE A 37 -6.28 -10.75 6.02
CA ILE A 37 -6.94 -11.92 5.44
C ILE A 37 -7.44 -11.63 4.01
N CYS A 38 -8.06 -10.47 3.80
CA CYS A 38 -8.73 -10.13 2.53
C CYS A 38 -8.22 -8.85 1.87
N ASN A 39 -7.23 -8.19 2.47
CA ASN A 39 -6.62 -6.96 1.95
C ASN A 39 -7.60 -5.78 1.80
N GLU A 40 -8.75 -5.83 2.48
CA GLU A 40 -9.68 -4.70 2.54
C GLU A 40 -9.30 -3.71 3.64
N THR A 41 -9.55 -2.42 3.39
CA THR A 41 -9.28 -1.36 4.37
C THR A 41 -10.54 -0.93 5.11
N VAL A 42 -10.36 -0.67 6.40
CA VAL A 42 -11.35 -0.03 7.28
C VAL A 42 -10.83 1.37 7.56
N ALA A 43 -11.58 2.39 7.09
CA ALA A 43 -11.17 3.78 7.18
C ALA A 43 -11.14 4.30 8.63
N VAL A 44 -12.08 3.84 9.47
CA VAL A 44 -12.23 4.34 10.84
C VAL A 44 -11.67 3.31 11.82
N MET A 45 -10.55 3.66 12.47
CA MET A 45 -9.83 2.85 13.47
C MET A 45 -10.59 2.75 14.80
N LYS A 46 -11.74 2.05 14.78
CA LYS A 46 -12.51 1.67 15.97
C LYS A 46 -12.51 0.15 16.07
N GLU A 47 -12.22 -0.37 17.25
CA GLU A 47 -12.26 -1.81 17.53
C GLU A 47 -13.56 -2.45 17.03
N TYR A 48 -14.72 -1.81 17.28
CA TYR A 48 -16.02 -2.27 16.78
C TYR A 48 -16.04 -2.51 15.27
N ASN A 49 -15.43 -1.62 14.47
CA ASN A 49 -15.42 -1.75 13.02
C ASN A 49 -14.55 -2.94 12.58
N LEU A 50 -13.37 -3.11 13.20
CA LEU A 50 -12.45 -4.20 12.91
C LEU A 50 -13.05 -5.54 13.32
N ARG A 51 -13.62 -5.60 14.53
CA ARG A 51 -14.31 -6.76 15.07
C ARG A 51 -15.48 -7.16 14.19
N ARG A 52 -16.34 -6.21 13.80
CA ARG A 52 -17.48 -6.46 12.90
C ARG A 52 -17.03 -6.96 11.54
N HIS A 53 -15.97 -6.38 10.96
CA HIS A 53 -15.41 -6.86 9.69
C HIS A 53 -14.94 -8.32 9.82
N HIS A 54 -14.13 -8.61 10.85
CA HIS A 54 -13.62 -9.95 11.10
C HIS A 54 -14.77 -10.95 11.31
N GLN A 55 -15.75 -10.60 12.14
CA GLN A 55 -16.89 -11.45 12.45
C GLN A 55 -17.72 -11.78 11.19
N ARG A 56 -18.00 -10.77 10.35
CA ARG A 56 -18.83 -10.97 9.16
C ARG A 56 -18.16 -11.71 8.02
N LYS A 57 -16.84 -11.57 7.87
CA LYS A 57 -16.11 -12.09 6.70
C LYS A 57 -15.22 -13.29 6.99
N HIS A 58 -14.77 -13.44 8.23
CA HIS A 58 -13.64 -14.31 8.56
C HIS A 58 -13.87 -15.18 9.79
N GLN A 59 -14.98 -15.01 10.52
CA GLN A 59 -15.25 -15.74 11.76
C GLN A 59 -15.18 -17.25 11.59
N GLU A 60 -15.88 -17.80 10.61
CA GLU A 60 -16.00 -19.26 10.42
C GLU A 60 -14.65 -19.95 10.29
N LYS A 61 -13.67 -19.30 9.64
CA LYS A 61 -12.36 -19.89 9.36
C LYS A 61 -11.30 -19.56 10.41
N TYR A 62 -11.39 -18.40 11.06
CA TYR A 62 -10.30 -17.87 11.89
C TYR A 62 -10.63 -17.78 13.38
N VAL A 63 -11.88 -18.02 13.79
CA VAL A 63 -12.25 -18.02 15.22
C VAL A 63 -11.66 -19.19 15.98
N GLN A 64 -11.48 -20.34 15.33
CA GLN A 64 -10.96 -21.57 15.92
C GLN A 64 -9.43 -21.54 16.10
N LEU A 65 -8.75 -20.55 15.53
CA LEU A 65 -7.30 -20.41 15.65
C LEU A 65 -6.96 -19.73 16.96
N GLU A 66 -6.24 -20.43 17.82
CA GLU A 66 -5.80 -19.95 19.13
C GLU A 66 -4.30 -20.12 19.36
N GLY A 67 -3.79 -19.44 20.38
CA GLY A 67 -2.41 -19.54 20.84
C GLY A 67 -1.38 -19.36 19.72
N LYS A 68 -0.41 -20.27 19.69
CA LYS A 68 0.73 -20.19 18.76
C LYS A 68 0.32 -20.31 17.29
N VAL A 69 -0.64 -21.19 17.00
CA VAL A 69 -1.13 -21.44 15.62
C VAL A 69 -1.71 -20.16 15.02
N ARG A 70 -2.44 -19.39 15.84
CA ARG A 70 -3.00 -18.10 15.41
C ARG A 70 -1.91 -17.11 15.05
N SER A 71 -0.91 -16.95 15.92
CA SER A 71 0.22 -16.04 15.70
C SER A 71 1.04 -16.43 14.47
N GLU A 72 1.31 -17.72 14.26
CA GLU A 72 2.02 -18.22 13.08
C GLU A 72 1.23 -17.94 11.78
N ASN A 73 -0.10 -18.13 11.81
CA ASN A 73 -0.96 -17.79 10.68
C ASN A 73 -0.93 -16.28 10.37
N PHE A 74 -1.03 -15.45 11.40
CA PHE A 74 -0.97 -14.00 11.25
C PHE A 74 0.37 -13.56 10.66
N SER A 75 1.50 -14.07 11.19
CA SER A 75 2.83 -13.78 10.65
C SER A 75 2.97 -14.20 9.19
N LYS A 76 2.41 -15.35 8.81
CA LYS A 76 2.41 -15.81 7.40
C LYS A 76 1.65 -14.83 6.49
N LEU A 77 0.44 -14.43 6.88
CA LEU A 77 -0.37 -13.46 6.12
C LEU A 77 0.32 -12.10 6.02
N GLN A 78 0.93 -11.63 7.12
CA GLN A 78 1.68 -10.39 7.16
C GLN A 78 2.91 -10.43 6.23
N ASN A 79 3.66 -11.53 6.23
CA ASN A 79 4.82 -11.71 5.34
C ASN A 79 4.43 -11.76 3.86
N GLN A 80 3.28 -12.36 3.54
CA GLN A 80 2.72 -12.36 2.18
C GLN A 80 2.36 -10.94 1.74
N LEU A 81 1.73 -10.15 2.62
CA LEU A 81 1.42 -8.75 2.36
C LEU A 81 2.65 -7.89 2.13
N ILE A 82 3.68 -8.05 2.98
CA ILE A 82 4.94 -7.31 2.83
C ILE A 82 5.60 -7.66 1.51
N SER A 83 5.70 -8.95 1.18
CA SER A 83 6.24 -9.41 -0.10
C SER A 83 5.51 -8.79 -1.29
N GLN A 84 4.17 -8.79 -1.27
CA GLN A 84 3.36 -8.19 -2.31
C GLN A 84 3.63 -6.68 -2.46
N ARG A 85 3.66 -5.94 -1.34
CA ARG A 85 3.96 -4.49 -1.34
C ARG A 85 5.35 -4.19 -1.91
N THR A 86 6.35 -4.97 -1.53
CA THR A 86 7.73 -4.81 -2.03
C THR A 86 7.80 -5.02 -3.53
N LEU A 87 7.13 -6.05 -4.06
CA LEU A 87 7.07 -6.31 -5.51
C LEU A 87 6.39 -5.16 -6.27
N PHE A 88 5.24 -4.66 -5.78
CA PHE A 88 4.57 -3.53 -6.42
C PHE A 88 5.37 -2.23 -6.36
N SER A 89 6.05 -1.96 -5.24
CA SER A 89 6.94 -0.80 -5.10
C SER A 89 8.09 -0.88 -6.11
N LYS A 90 8.74 -2.04 -6.21
CA LYS A 90 9.79 -2.27 -7.21
C LYS A 90 9.29 -2.01 -8.64
N PHE A 91 8.17 -2.60 -9.01
CA PHE A 91 7.58 -2.40 -10.34
C PHE A 91 7.21 -0.93 -10.58
N SER A 92 6.64 -0.24 -9.60
CA SER A 92 6.29 1.18 -9.73
C SER A 92 7.53 2.05 -9.97
N ASN A 93 8.62 1.80 -9.22
CA ASN A 93 9.87 2.53 -9.37
C ASN A 93 10.54 2.28 -10.72
N GLU A 94 10.52 1.03 -11.21
CA GLU A 94 11.04 0.68 -12.54
C GLU A 94 10.25 1.41 -13.64
N ASN A 95 8.92 1.44 -13.56
CA ASN A 95 8.10 2.17 -14.53
C ASN A 95 8.32 3.68 -14.47
N GLU A 96 8.49 4.25 -13.28
CA GLU A 96 8.82 5.67 -13.13
C GLU A 96 10.17 5.99 -13.78
N PHE A 97 11.18 5.16 -13.56
CA PHE A 97 12.49 5.29 -14.20
C PHE A 97 12.38 5.22 -15.72
N LEU A 98 11.68 4.22 -16.26
CA LEU A 98 11.45 4.07 -17.70
C LEU A 98 10.72 5.28 -18.28
N THR A 99 9.70 5.77 -17.59
CA THR A 99 8.94 6.96 -18.03
C THR A 99 9.84 8.20 -18.09
N LYS A 100 10.68 8.42 -17.07
CA LYS A 100 11.65 9.52 -17.06
C LYS A 100 12.68 9.39 -18.19
N ALA A 101 13.19 8.18 -18.41
CA ALA A 101 14.09 7.85 -19.50
C ALA A 101 13.48 8.18 -20.87
N SER A 102 12.25 7.72 -21.13
CA SER A 102 11.53 8.03 -22.37
C SER A 102 11.32 9.54 -22.55
N TYR A 103 10.99 10.27 -21.48
CA TYR A 103 10.87 11.73 -21.52
C TYR A 103 12.20 12.42 -21.89
N LYS A 104 13.32 11.99 -21.30
CA LYS A 104 14.66 12.51 -21.64
C LYS A 104 14.96 12.31 -23.13
N VAL A 105 14.72 11.11 -23.65
CA VAL A 105 14.94 10.77 -25.07
C VAL A 105 14.05 11.62 -25.98
N ALA A 106 12.76 11.72 -25.67
CA ALA A 106 11.81 12.52 -26.44
C ALA A 106 12.22 14.01 -26.48
N TYR A 107 12.70 14.55 -25.36
CA TYR A 107 13.19 15.92 -25.29
C TYR A 107 14.39 16.16 -26.21
N VAL A 108 15.38 15.26 -26.24
CA VAL A 108 16.55 15.39 -27.12
C VAL A 108 16.15 15.28 -28.59
N LEU A 109 15.27 14.33 -28.94
CA LEU A 109 14.75 14.19 -30.30
C LEU A 109 14.03 15.47 -30.75
N ALA A 110 13.14 16.01 -29.91
CA ALA A 110 12.41 17.23 -30.22
C ALA A 110 13.33 18.46 -30.33
N LYS A 111 14.30 18.60 -29.42
CA LYS A 111 15.25 19.72 -29.40
C LYS A 111 16.22 19.68 -30.58
N SER A 112 16.67 18.49 -30.98
CA SER A 112 17.61 18.32 -32.09
C SER A 112 16.94 18.50 -33.46
N GLY A 113 15.63 18.26 -33.57
CA GLY A 113 14.88 18.37 -34.82
C GLY A 113 15.33 17.37 -35.90
N LYS A 114 16.04 16.32 -35.48
CA LYS A 114 16.68 15.33 -36.35
C LYS A 114 15.92 13.99 -36.33
N PRO A 115 16.01 13.19 -37.40
CA PRO A 115 15.41 11.85 -37.41
C PRO A 115 16.11 10.93 -36.41
N PHE A 116 15.38 9.92 -35.91
CA PHE A 116 15.88 8.92 -34.95
C PHE A 116 17.02 8.04 -35.50
N THR A 117 17.34 8.17 -36.79
CA THR A 117 18.46 7.51 -37.46
C THR A 117 19.76 8.30 -37.40
N ASP A 118 19.74 9.55 -36.90
CA ASP A 118 20.95 10.35 -36.69
C ASP A 118 21.79 9.78 -35.55
N GLY A 119 23.00 9.33 -35.88
CA GLY A 119 23.88 8.63 -34.93
C GLY A 119 24.32 9.48 -33.73
N GLU A 120 24.44 10.80 -33.89
CA GLU A 120 24.83 11.69 -32.79
C GLU A 120 23.68 11.85 -31.79
N VAL A 121 22.44 11.94 -32.29
CA VAL A 121 21.24 11.99 -31.43
C VAL A 121 21.05 10.67 -30.66
N VAL A 122 21.28 9.53 -31.32
CA VAL A 122 21.24 8.21 -30.64
C VAL A 122 22.31 8.12 -29.55
N LYS A 123 23.53 8.58 -29.84
CA LYS A 123 24.64 8.58 -28.87
C LYS A 123 24.32 9.48 -27.66
N GLU A 124 23.79 10.67 -27.88
CA GLU A 124 23.37 11.59 -26.80
C GLU A 124 22.27 10.97 -25.93
N CYS A 125 21.28 10.33 -26.55
CA CYS A 125 20.23 9.61 -25.83
C CYS A 125 20.78 8.48 -24.95
N LEU A 126 21.72 7.68 -25.46
CA LEU A 126 22.33 6.57 -24.70
C LEU A 126 23.12 7.06 -23.49
N LEU A 127 23.85 8.18 -23.63
CA LEU A 127 24.59 8.78 -22.51
C LEU A 127 23.65 9.29 -21.40
N LEU A 128 22.50 9.85 -21.77
CA LEU A 128 21.50 10.37 -20.81
C LEU A 128 20.76 9.28 -20.01
N LEU A 129 20.75 8.04 -20.53
CA LEU A 129 20.14 6.88 -19.88
C LEU A 129 21.11 6.19 -18.90
N GLN A 130 22.40 6.53 -18.95
CA GLN A 130 23.44 6.00 -18.05
C GLN A 130 23.61 6.85 -16.77
N THR A 131 22.97 8.02 -16.70
CA THR A 131 22.96 8.96 -15.55
C THR A 131 21.62 8.97 -14.84
#